data_AF-A0A963ZK47-F1
#
_entry.id   AF-A0A963ZK47-F1
#
_cell.length_a   1.000
_cell.length_b   1.000
_cell.length_c   1.000
_cell.angle_alpha   90.00
_cell.angle_beta   90.00
_cell.angle_gamma   90.00
#
_symmetry.space_group_name_H-M   'P 1'
#
loop_
_entity.id
_entity.type
_entity.pdbx_description
1 polymer ?
#
loop_
_entity_poly.entity_id
_entity_poly.type
_entity_poly.pdbx_seq_one_letter_code
_entity_poly.pdbx_strand_id
1 'polypeptide(L)' 'MHTTHHQSMEPLMTRVEAAAYLGVAPGTLSVWDCTKRYDLQPVKVGRRSVRYRRQHLDAFLERWKPQCPA' A
#
# COMPACT_ATOMS: atom_id res chain seq x y z
N MET A 1 -27.53 15.27 -4.74
CA MET A 1 -26.33 15.77 -4.03
C MET A 1 -25.22 14.76 -4.20
N HIS A 2 -24.13 15.21 -4.79
CA HIS A 2 -23.14 14.41 -5.51
C HIS A 2 -22.21 13.65 -4.55
N THR A 3 -22.06 12.35 -4.77
CA THR A 3 -20.76 11.71 -4.58
C THR A 3 -20.52 10.80 -5.77
N THR A 4 -20.22 11.43 -6.91
CA THR A 4 -19.49 10.76 -7.98
C THR A 4 -18.28 10.11 -7.34
N HIS A 5 -18.28 8.78 -7.21
CA HIS A 5 -17.07 8.03 -6.95
C HIS A 5 -16.18 8.26 -8.18
N HIS A 6 -15.41 9.35 -8.17
CA HIS A 6 -14.30 9.54 -9.07
C HIS A 6 -13.34 8.41 -8.71
N GLN A 7 -13.51 7.28 -9.41
CA GLN A 7 -12.61 6.14 -9.38
C GLN A 7 -11.30 6.66 -9.95
N SER A 8 -10.54 7.40 -9.13
CA SER A 8 -9.27 7.96 -9.53
C SER A 8 -8.47 6.82 -10.09
N MET A 9 -8.00 7.02 -11.31
CA MET A 9 -7.04 6.21 -12.05
C MET A 9 -5.69 6.24 -11.34
N GLU A 10 -5.70 6.09 -10.02
CA GLU A 10 -4.52 6.05 -9.18
C GLU A 10 -3.76 4.79 -9.58
N PRO A 11 -2.53 4.95 -10.11
CA PRO A 11 -1.75 3.83 -10.59
C PRO A 11 -1.56 2.83 -9.45
N LEU A 12 -2.05 1.62 -9.68
CA LEU A 12 -1.89 0.49 -8.78
C LEU A 12 -0.41 0.08 -8.78
N MET A 13 0.29 0.33 -7.69
CA MET A 13 1.72 0.04 -7.55
C MET A 13 1.94 -1.45 -7.33
N THR A 14 2.95 -2.02 -7.97
CA THR A 14 3.37 -3.40 -7.68
C THR A 14 4.00 -3.51 -6.30
N ARG A 15 4.18 -4.75 -5.81
CA ARG A 15 4.88 -5.01 -4.53
C ARG A 15 6.27 -4.37 -4.48
N VAL A 16 7.00 -4.37 -5.60
CA VAL A 16 8.34 -3.78 -5.68
C VAL A 16 8.26 -2.25 -5.58
N GLU A 17 7.35 -1.63 -6.32
CA GLU A 17 7.15 -0.18 -6.28
C GLU A 17 6.65 0.29 -4.92
N ALA A 18 5.71 -0.43 -4.30
CA ALA A 18 5.22 -0.13 -2.97
C ALA A 18 6.33 -0.23 -1.92
N ALA A 19 7.17 -1.28 -2.00
CA ALA A 19 8.32 -1.44 -1.12
C ALA A 19 9.35 -0.31 -1.29
N ALA A 20 9.67 0.06 -2.54
CA ALA A 20 10.54 1.18 -2.84
C ALA A 20 9.96 2.52 -2.33
N TYR A 21 8.64 2.72 -2.48
CA TYR A 21 7.94 3.91 -1.99
C TYR A 21 7.98 4.04 -0.46
N LEU A 22 7.81 2.91 0.24
CA LEU A 22 7.91 2.82 1.69
C LEU A 22 9.36 2.85 2.21
N GLY A 23 10.37 2.70 1.33
CA GLY A 23 11.77 2.54 1.71
C GLY A 23 12.08 1.22 2.41
N VAL A 24 11.25 0.18 2.20
CA VAL A 24 11.44 -1.15 2.81
C VAL A 24 11.85 -2.19 1.77
N ALA A 25 12.41 -3.31 2.23
CA ALA A 25 12.73 -4.42 1.34
C ALA A 25 11.44 -5.08 0.80
N PRO A 26 11.40 -5.52 -0.47
CA PRO A 26 10.25 -6.25 -1.02
C PRO A 26 9.96 -7.56 -0.27
N GLY A 27 10.97 -8.17 0.36
CA GLY A 27 10.80 -9.30 1.26
C GLY A 27 9.97 -8.97 2.49
N THR A 28 10.18 -7.80 3.10
CA THR A 28 9.37 -7.30 4.22
C THR A 28 7.91 -7.15 3.82
N LEU A 29 7.65 -6.58 2.64
CA LEU A 29 6.29 -6.47 2.12
C LEU A 29 5.64 -7.84 1.89
N SER A 30 6.42 -8.83 1.46
CA SER A 30 5.93 -10.21 1.31
C SER A 30 5.57 -10.85 2.66
N VAL A 31 6.36 -10.59 3.71
CA VAL A 31 6.03 -11.03 5.08
C VAL A 31 4.76 -10.35 5.56
N TRP A 32 4.57 -9.05 5.30
CA TRP A 32 3.35 -8.32 5.67
C TRP A 32 2.12 -8.84 4.94
N ASP A 33 2.25 -9.21 3.67
CA ASP A 33 1.19 -9.86 2.87
C ASP A 33 0.81 -11.23 3.45
N CYS A 34 1.81 -12.05 3.81
CA CYS A 34 1.58 -13.37 4.41
C CYS A 34 0.97 -13.29 5.81
N THR A 35 1.45 -12.35 6.63
CA THR A 35 0.97 -12.19 8.01
C THR A 35 -0.36 -11.44 8.09
N LYS A 36 -0.76 -10.74 7.02
CA LYS A 36 -1.95 -9.86 6.98
C LYS A 36 -2.05 -8.96 8.22
N ARG A 37 -0.91 -8.57 8.77
CA ARG A 37 -0.83 -7.89 10.07
C ARG A 37 -1.23 -6.43 10.00
N TYR A 38 -1.15 -5.83 8.81
CA TYR A 38 -1.47 -4.43 8.56
C TYR A 38 -2.52 -4.32 7.45
N ASP A 39 -3.46 -3.38 7.61
CA ASP A 39 -4.50 -3.08 6.63
C ASP A 39 -3.91 -2.26 5.47
N LEU A 40 -3.01 -2.87 4.71
CA LEU A 40 -2.42 -2.29 3.49
C LEU A 40 -3.38 -2.32 2.30
N GLN A 41 -4.60 -2.84 2.53
CA GLN A 41 -5.65 -3.09 1.54
C GLN A 41 -5.08 -3.55 0.18
N PRO A 42 -4.35 -4.69 0.17
CA PRO A 42 -3.75 -5.20 -1.06
C PRO A 42 -4.85 -5.48 -2.08
N VAL A 43 -4.84 -4.72 -3.17
CA VAL A 43 -5.76 -4.90 -4.30
C VAL A 43 -5.27 -6.08 -5.12
N LYS A 44 -5.96 -7.20 -4.97
CA LYS A 44 -5.63 -8.43 -5.70
C LYS A 44 -6.10 -8.30 -7.14
N VAL A 45 -5.17 -8.06 -8.06
CA VAL A 45 -5.42 -7.96 -9.50
C VAL A 45 -5.22 -9.34 -10.12
N GLY A 46 -6.26 -10.17 -10.06
CA GLY A 46 -6.26 -11.53 -10.62
C GLY A 46 -5.72 -12.61 -9.66
N ARG A 47 -5.32 -13.77 -10.22
CA ARG A 47 -4.96 -14.95 -9.40
C ARG A 47 -3.62 -14.84 -8.66
N ARG A 48 -2.63 -14.11 -9.20
CA ARG A 48 -1.26 -14.06 -8.67
C ARG A 48 -0.70 -12.65 -8.44
N SER A 49 -1.36 -11.61 -8.92
CA SER A 49 -0.81 -10.26 -8.83
C SER A 49 -1.50 -9.49 -7.71
N VAL A 50 -0.70 -8.99 -6.79
CA VAL A 50 -1.12 -8.06 -5.74
C VAL A 50 -0.60 -6.68 -6.11
N ARG A 51 -1.47 -5.68 -6.07
CA ARG A 51 -1.11 -4.29 -6.25
C ARG A 51 -1.59 -3.46 -5.06
N TYR A 52 -0.93 -2.34 -4.84
CA TYR A 52 -1.17 -1.44 -3.72
C TYR A 52 -1.63 -0.10 -4.27
N ARG A 53 -2.63 0.51 -3.61
CA ARG A 53 -3.05 1.87 -3.95
C ARG A 53 -2.15 2.82 -3.20
N ARG A 54 -1.71 3.90 -3.86
CA ARG A 54 -0.91 4.94 -3.22
C ARG A 54 -1.58 5.49 -1.95
N GLN A 55 -2.89 5.74 -1.98
CA GLN A 55 -3.63 6.24 -0.81
C GLN A 55 -3.53 5.34 0.42
N HIS A 56 -3.55 4.02 0.25
CA HIS A 56 -3.40 3.08 1.38
C HIS A 56 -1.96 3.04 1.89
N LEU A 57 -0.98 3.14 0.98
CA LEU A 57 0.43 3.23 1.37
C LEU A 57 0.72 4.54 2.11
N ASP A 58 0.10 5.64 1.70
CA ASP A 58 0.21 6.95 2.35
C ASP A 58 -0.41 6.94 3.75
N ALA A 59 -1.66 6.47 3.89
CA ALA A 59 -2.30 6.29 5.19
C ALA A 59 -1.51 5.33 6.11
N PHE A 60 -0.88 4.31 5.52
CA PHE A 60 0.03 3.43 6.24
C PHE A 60 1.29 4.17 6.68
N LEU A 61 1.91 4.98 5.83
CA LEU A 61 3.06 5.82 6.18
C LEU A 61 2.73 6.81 7.29
N GLU A 62 1.56 7.44 7.26
CA GLU A 62 1.09 8.33 8.32
C GLU A 62 0.98 7.61 9.66
N ARG A 63 0.45 6.38 9.66
CA ARG A 63 0.38 5.53 10.86
C ARG A 63 1.76 5.02 11.29
N TRP A 64 2.60 4.67 10.33
CA TRP A 64 3.84 3.93 10.53
C TRP A 64 5.05 4.83 10.80
N LYS A 65 4.99 6.12 10.43
CA LYS A 65 6.00 7.12 10.78
C LYS A 65 6.35 6.97 12.26
N PRO A 66 7.56 6.45 12.60
CA PRO A 66 8.04 6.65 13.94
C PRO A 66 8.17 8.16 14.09
N GLN A 67 7.45 8.72 15.05
CA GLN A 67 7.65 10.09 15.48
C GLN A 67 9.09 10.14 16.01
N CYS A 68 10.06 10.42 15.15
CA CYS A 68 11.40 10.76 15.56
C CYS A 68 11.37 12.28 15.76
N PRO A 69 11.21 12.78 17.00
CA PRO A 69 11.55 14.17 17.26
C PRO A 69 13.04 14.31 16.99
N ALA A 70 13.38 15.20 16.05
CA ALA A 70 14.74 15.68 15.83
C ALA A 70 15.20 16.53 17.02
#